data_AF-A0A7J4NZD4-F1
#
_entry.id   AF-A0A7J4NZD4-F1
#
_cell.length_a   1.000
_cell.length_b   1.000
_cell.length_c   1.000
_cell.angle_alpha   90.00
_cell.angle_beta   90.00
_cell.angle_gamma   90.00
#
_symmetry.space_group_name_H-M   'P 1'
#
loop_
_entity.id
_entity.type
_entity.pdbx_description
1 polymer ?
#
loop_
_entity_poly.entity_id
_entity_poly.type
_entity_poly.pdbx_seq_one_letter_code
_entity_poly.pdbx_strand_id
1 'polypeptide(L)'
;MLKDLLTVVGVYKVYGRWLKTQLKKEDMPRHIGIILDGNRRWAKGQKMDPWEGHWAGGEHVKDFLEWCLNLNINTVTLYAFSTEN
;
A
#
# COMPACT_ATOMS: atom_id res chain seq x y z
N MET A 1 -13.15 -8.38 12.00
CA MET A 1 -14.22 -7.92 12.93
C MET A 1 -14.05 -6.47 13.36
N LEU A 2 -13.05 -6.10 14.19
CA LEU A 2 -12.93 -4.71 14.66
C LEU A 2 -12.49 -3.75 13.54
N LYS A 3 -11.49 -4.13 12.72
CA LYS A 3 -11.07 -3.34 11.55
C LYS A 3 -12.23 -3.07 10.60
N ASP A 4 -13.00 -4.10 10.26
CA ASP A 4 -14.13 -3.99 9.35
C ASP A 4 -15.22 -3.06 9.92
N LEU A 5 -15.53 -3.20 11.21
CA LEU A 5 -16.44 -2.29 11.91
C LEU A 5 -15.95 -0.83 11.83
N LEU A 6 -14.67 -0.58 12.15
CA LEU A 6 -14.06 0.75 12.11
C LEU A 6 -14.04 1.34 10.69
N THR A 7 -13.91 0.51 9.66
CA THR A 7 -14.04 0.93 8.27
C THR A 7 -15.47 1.32 7.95
N VAL A 8 -16.46 0.49 8.33
CA VAL A 8 -17.89 0.72 8.08
C VAL A 8 -18.39 1.99 8.78
N VAL A 9 -18.01 2.21 10.04
CA VAL A 9 -18.38 3.42 10.79
C VAL A 9 -17.60 4.66 10.35
N GLY A 10 -16.71 4.54 9.35
CA GLY A 10 -16.01 5.67 8.73
C GLY A 10 -14.83 6.22 9.53
N VAL A 11 -14.40 5.55 10.60
CA VAL A 11 -13.27 5.98 11.43
C VAL A 11 -12.00 6.10 10.60
N TYR A 12 -11.69 5.10 9.78
CA TYR A 12 -10.52 5.15 8.90
C TYR A 12 -10.62 6.26 7.84
N LYS A 13 -11.83 6.63 7.41
CA LYS A 13 -12.05 7.75 6.48
C LYS A 13 -11.76 9.09 7.14
N VAL A 14 -12.20 9.28 8.38
CA VAL A 14 -11.90 10.49 9.18
C VAL A 14 -10.40 10.56 9.47
N TYR A 15 -9.81 9.46 9.92
CA TYR A 15 -8.37 9.36 10.17
C TYR A 15 -7.54 9.67 8.93
N GLY A 16 -7.89 9.11 7.77
CA GLY A 16 -7.21 9.39 6.51
C GLY A 16 -7.31 10.86 6.08
N ARG A 17 -8.45 11.51 6.31
CA ARG A 17 -8.60 12.97 6.07
C ARG A 17 -7.68 13.78 6.99
N TRP A 18 -7.62 13.42 8.26
CA TRP A 18 -6.75 14.08 9.23
C TRP A 18 -5.26 13.90 8.88
N LEU A 19 -4.82 12.70 8.46
CA LEU A 19 -3.45 12.49 7.99
C LEU A 19 -3.13 13.37 6.77
N LYS A 20 -4.05 13.50 5.81
CA LYS A 20 -3.85 14.37 4.64
C LYS A 20 -3.66 15.83 5.02
N THR A 21 -4.29 16.32 6.09
CA THR A 21 -4.08 17.70 6.55
C THR A 21 -2.69 17.96 7.15
N GLN A 22 -1.95 16.91 7.49
CA GLN A 22 -0.57 17.03 8.00
C GLN A 22 0.48 17.07 6.90
N LEU A 23 0.10 16.74 5.66
CA LEU A 23 1.02 16.77 4.53
C LEU A 23 1.24 18.21 4.08
N LYS A 24 2.45 18.72 4.30
CA LYS A 24 2.89 20.01 3.75
C LYS A 24 3.32 19.81 2.31
N LYS A 25 2.79 20.63 1.40
CA LYS A 25 3.09 20.51 -0.04
C LYS A 25 4.57 20.72 -0.34
N GLU A 26 5.25 21.62 0.38
CA GLU A 26 6.68 21.86 0.21
C GLU A 26 7.56 20.64 0.53
N ASP A 27 7.10 19.72 1.38
CA ASP A 27 7.89 18.59 1.88
C ASP A 27 7.57 17.27 1.16
N MET A 28 6.73 17.30 0.12
CA MET A 28 6.30 16.08 -0.57
C MET A 28 7.45 15.47 -1.41
N PRO A 29 7.70 14.16 -1.29
CA PRO A 29 8.71 13.50 -2.11
C PRO A 29 8.28 13.49 -3.57
N ARG A 30 9.24 13.69 -4.47
CA ARG A 30 9.01 13.58 -5.92
C ARG A 30 9.15 12.14 -6.42
N HIS A 31 9.84 11.29 -5.65
CA HIS A 31 10.14 9.91 -6.00
C HIS A 31 10.08 9.03 -4.75
N ILE A 32 9.37 7.90 -4.84
CA ILE A 32 9.35 6.86 -3.82
C ILE A 32 9.93 5.56 -4.38
N GLY A 33 10.87 4.95 -3.66
CA GLY A 33 11.29 3.57 -3.85
C GLY A 33 10.63 2.66 -2.82
N ILE A 34 10.12 1.50 -3.24
CA ILE A 34 9.46 0.53 -2.36
C ILE A 34 9.90 -0.90 -2.69
N ILE A 35 10.05 -1.71 -1.64
CA ILE A 35 10.32 -3.15 -1.73
C ILE A 35 9.03 -3.91 -1.45
N LEU A 36 8.59 -4.72 -2.42
CA LEU A 36 7.35 -5.47 -2.32
C LEU A 36 7.58 -6.81 -1.61
N ASP A 37 7.73 -6.75 -0.29
CA ASP A 37 8.02 -7.91 0.55
C ASP A 37 6.78 -8.38 1.32
N GLY A 38 6.80 -9.64 1.75
CA GLY A 38 5.81 -10.21 2.65
C GLY A 38 4.72 -11.04 1.97
N ASN A 39 4.61 -11.03 0.65
CA ASN A 39 3.55 -11.72 -0.11
C ASN A 39 3.38 -13.20 0.30
N ARG A 40 4.48 -13.97 0.33
CA ARG A 40 4.46 -15.39 0.75
C ARG A 40 4.11 -15.57 2.23
N ARG A 41 4.59 -14.69 3.11
CA ARG A 41 4.29 -14.72 4.56
C ARG A 41 2.82 -14.39 4.81
N TRP A 42 2.28 -13.42 4.09
CA TRP A 42 0.87 -13.05 4.12
C TRP A 42 -0.02 -14.20 3.65
N ALA A 43 0.28 -14.81 2.50
CA ALA A 43 -0.46 -15.97 2.00
C ALA A 43 -0.48 -17.13 3.01
N LYS A 44 0.68 -17.44 3.60
CA LYS A 44 0.78 -18.45 4.68
C LYS A 44 -0.12 -18.10 5.87
N GLY A 45 -0.17 -16.83 6.28
CA GLY A 45 -1.05 -16.34 7.34
C GLY A 45 -2.54 -16.47 7.01
N GLN A 46 -2.90 -16.41 5.72
CA GLN A 46 -4.26 -16.60 5.21
C GLN A 46 -4.59 -18.06 4.85
N LYS A 47 -3.66 -19.01 5.04
CA LYS A 47 -3.78 -20.41 4.57
C LYS A 47 -4.02 -20.52 3.05
N MET A 48 -3.41 -19.62 2.30
CA MET A 48 -3.44 -19.54 0.84
C MET A 48 -2.12 -19.99 0.21
N ASP A 49 -2.16 -20.29 -1.08
CA ASP A 49 -0.96 -20.63 -1.82
C ASP A 49 -0.05 -19.39 -2.01
N PRO A 50 1.29 -19.57 -2.15
CA PRO A 50 2.21 -18.46 -2.33
C PRO A 50 1.87 -17.54 -3.51
N TRP A 51 1.41 -18.10 -4.64
CA TRP A 51 1.07 -17.34 -5.84
C TRP A 51 -0.14 -16.41 -5.63
N GLU A 52 -1.10 -16.80 -4.78
CA GLU A 52 -2.22 -15.95 -4.39
C GLU A 52 -1.74 -14.72 -3.60
N GLY A 53 -0.70 -14.89 -2.78
CA GLY A 53 -0.05 -13.77 -2.09
C GLY A 53 0.61 -12.78 -3.05
N HIS A 54 1.24 -13.27 -4.13
CA HIS A 54 1.80 -12.40 -5.16
C HIS A 54 0.70 -11.64 -5.92
N TRP A 55 -0.42 -12.30 -6.22
CA TRP A 55 -1.58 -11.65 -6.83
C TRP A 55 -2.17 -10.54 -5.94
N ALA A 56 -2.43 -10.85 -4.67
CA ALA A 56 -2.93 -9.88 -3.70
C ALA A 56 -1.98 -8.70 -3.50
N GLY A 57 -0.66 -8.96 -3.45
CA GLY A 57 0.36 -7.92 -3.41
C GLY A 57 0.32 -7.02 -4.65
N GLY A 58 0.13 -7.59 -5.84
CA GLY A 58 -0.04 -6.84 -7.09
C GLY A 58 -1.27 -5.92 -7.09
N GLU A 59 -2.40 -6.39 -6.57
CA GLU A 59 -3.60 -5.53 -6.40
C GLU A 59 -3.33 -4.38 -5.41
N HIS A 60 -2.64 -4.64 -4.29
CA HIS A 60 -2.27 -3.58 -3.33
C HIS A 60 -1.32 -2.53 -3.92
N VAL A 61 -0.46 -2.92 -4.87
CA VAL A 61 0.41 -1.96 -5.56
C VAL A 61 -0.43 -0.97 -6.37
N LYS A 62 -1.55 -1.38 -6.96
CA LYS A 62 -2.43 -0.45 -7.71
C LYS A 62 -2.98 0.64 -6.79
N ASP A 63 -3.50 0.25 -5.63
CA ASP A 63 -4.00 1.20 -4.62
C ASP A 63 -2.91 2.19 -4.18
N PHE A 64 -1.69 1.68 -3.94
CA PHE A 64 -0.54 2.51 -3.58
C PHE A 64 -0.17 3.51 -4.68
N LEU A 65 -0.13 3.07 -5.94
CA LEU A 65 0.16 3.95 -7.08
C LEU A 65 -0.92 5.02 -7.24
N GLU A 66 -2.19 4.68 -7.01
CA GLU A 66 -3.29 5.65 -7.00
C GLU A 66 -3.12 6.69 -5.88
N TRP A 67 -2.65 6.30 -4.70
CA TRP A 67 -2.33 7.25 -3.64
C TRP A 67 -1.18 8.19 -4.04
N CYS A 68 -0.12 7.66 -4.65
CA CYS A 68 0.98 8.47 -5.16
C CYS A 68 0.50 9.51 -6.17
N LEU A 69 -0.31 9.09 -7.14
CA LEU A 69 -0.90 10.00 -8.15
C LEU A 69 -1.76 11.09 -7.51
N ASN A 70 -2.65 10.72 -6.58
CA ASN A 70 -3.48 11.68 -5.85
C ASN A 70 -2.67 12.70 -5.02
N LEU A 71 -1.43 12.35 -4.68
CA LEU A 71 -0.50 13.19 -3.93
C LEU A 71 0.51 13.93 -4.84
N ASN A 72 0.38 13.84 -6.16
CA ASN A 72 1.31 14.38 -7.16
C ASN A 72 2.75 13.84 -7.06
N ILE A 73 2.89 12.59 -6.64
CA ILE A 73 4.15 11.86 -6.61
C ILE A 73 4.26 11.08 -7.91
N ASN A 74 5.00 11.62 -8.87
CA ASN A 74 4.97 11.16 -10.26
C ASN A 74 6.00 10.07 -10.58
N THR A 75 6.93 9.80 -9.68
CA THR A 75 7.97 8.79 -9.87
C THR A 75 7.90 7.73 -8.77
N VAL A 76 7.78 6.47 -9.16
CA VAL A 76 7.79 5.33 -8.24
C VAL A 76 8.72 4.25 -8.77
N THR A 77 9.58 3.70 -7.91
CA THR A 77 10.42 2.53 -8.22
C THR A 77 9.96 1.37 -7.36
N LEU A 78 9.60 0.26 -8.00
CA LEU A 78 9.15 -0.96 -7.35
C LEU A 78 10.26 -2.01 -7.44
N TYR A 79 10.69 -2.56 -6.31
CA TYR A 79 11.52 -3.76 -6.31
C TYR A 79 10.63 -5.00 -6.41
N ALA A 80 10.30 -5.38 -7.64
CA ALA A 80 9.33 -6.45 -7.93
C ALA A 80 9.97 -7.85 -7.93
N PHE A 81 11.23 -7.97 -8.38
CA PHE A 81 11.94 -9.23 -8.44
C PHE A 81 13.45 -8.99 -8.28
N SER A 82 14.11 -9.76 -7.42
CA SER A 82 15.56 -9.72 -7.20
C SER A 82 16.26 -10.81 -8.01
N THR A 83 17.57 -10.66 -8.22
CA THR A 83 18.41 -11.72 -8.80
C THR A 83 18.61 -12.93 -7.88
N GLU A 84 18.23 -12.79 -6.62
CA GLU A 84 18.39 -13.80 -5.55
C GLU A 84 17.10 -14.58 -5.26
N ASN A 85 16.00 -14.25 -5.96
CA ASN A 85 14.67 -14.82 -5.74
C ASN A 85 14.44 -16.13 -6.50
#